data_AF-A0A813H8G3-F1
#
_entry.id   AF-A0A813H8G3-F1
#
_cell.length_a   1.000
_cell.length_b   1.000
_cell.length_c   1.000
_cell.angle_alpha   90.00
_cell.angle_beta   90.00
_cell.angle_gamma   90.00
#
_symmetry.space_group_name_H-M   'P 1'
#
loop_
_entity.id
_entity.type
_entity.pdbx_description
1 polymer ?
#
loop_
_entity_poly.entity_id
_entity_poly.type
_entity_poly.pdbx_seq_one_letter_code
_entity_poly.pdbx_strand_id
1 'polypeptide(L)'
;MAVGVSLVVAFLEAFHFVSCETCIRNIGGAVYITRESSLSFPSGLVAYCIILFSWQRILSLRGRSAMVFLDKLCIDQQNEARKERGILGLAGFLEISDELVILWSPSYFGRLWCTYELASWLRFSQLKDITVIPIHLAPVLLCIALSMWGTLLCYIEALTIAYSVAGSHTVELAGLFLGSLCITVGAILPTHISRHLAKSLGSLPQQLEHFSIREAKSFCCSHKHVHPETQKHLPCDRRLIFDMLEQWQYHFSDSRREYASSLDSFDFHVRQKLKPWILRNVGGAEAPFSLLLATTCVPFFCWTISYIPALIELGGVPAFRLGLEAALCSIVFAPCVPKIILEISAAGVDCEDLGRCDLLYTLLKSTAFVGLTSLIWAGIHLPLTIPEHVGWQLASAAGLVALTIAIVRRPNCRFPRT
;
A
#
# COMPACT_ATOMS: atom_id res chain seq x y z
N MET A 1 2.01 27.85 -10.66
CA MET A 1 0.67 27.56 -11.22
C MET A 1 0.70 27.24 -12.71
N ALA A 2 1.31 28.09 -13.56
CA ALA A 2 1.33 27.89 -15.01
C ALA A 2 1.96 26.57 -15.49
N VAL A 3 3.02 26.07 -14.84
CA VAL A 3 3.74 24.86 -15.28
C VAL A 3 2.93 23.57 -15.08
N GLY A 4 2.17 23.46 -13.98
CA GLY A 4 1.35 22.27 -13.69
C GLY A 4 0.10 22.19 -14.59
N VAL A 5 -0.55 23.33 -14.83
CA VAL A 5 -1.68 23.42 -15.78
C VAL A 5 -1.19 23.17 -17.21
N SER A 6 -0.03 23.71 -17.59
CA SER A 6 0.55 23.46 -18.91
C SER A 6 0.95 22.00 -19.11
N LEU A 7 1.38 21.29 -18.06
CA LEU A 7 1.66 19.85 -18.15
C LEU A 7 0.38 19.03 -18.34
N VAL A 8 -0.69 19.35 -17.62
CA VAL A 8 -2.00 18.66 -17.79
C VAL A 8 -2.61 19.00 -19.14
N VAL A 9 -2.53 20.26 -19.59
CA VAL A 9 -3.03 20.69 -20.90
C VAL A 9 -2.17 20.11 -22.04
N ALA A 10 -0.84 20.11 -21.94
CA ALA A 10 0.03 19.45 -22.91
C ALA A 10 -0.16 17.93 -22.93
N PHE A 11 -0.48 17.33 -21.79
CA PHE A 11 -0.86 15.92 -21.70
C PHE A 11 -2.21 15.66 -22.39
N LEU A 12 -3.20 16.53 -22.20
CA LEU A 12 -4.50 16.47 -22.89
C LEU A 12 -4.42 16.79 -24.39
N GLU A 13 -3.50 17.65 -24.82
CA GLU A 13 -3.23 17.94 -26.22
C GLU A 13 -2.43 16.82 -26.90
N ALA A 14 -1.52 16.14 -26.18
CA ALA A 14 -0.89 14.90 -26.66
C ALA A 14 -1.92 13.78 -26.87
N PHE A 15 -3.03 13.80 -26.14
CA PHE A 15 -4.20 12.93 -26.34
C PHE A 15 -5.02 13.25 -27.59
N HIS A 16 -4.84 14.41 -28.23
CA HIS A 16 -5.54 14.73 -29.49
C HIS A 16 -4.95 14.03 -30.72
N PHE A 17 -3.76 13.41 -30.59
CA PHE A 17 -3.07 12.65 -31.64
C PHE A 17 -3.09 11.15 -31.31
N VAL A 18 -4.27 10.60 -31.07
CA VAL A 18 -4.46 9.18 -30.75
C VAL A 18 -4.80 8.41 -32.03
N SER A 19 -3.94 7.47 -32.40
CA SER A 19 -4.30 6.41 -33.33
C SER A 19 -5.43 5.58 -32.71
N CYS A 20 -6.67 5.81 -33.17
CA CYS A 20 -7.78 4.94 -32.80
C CYS A 20 -7.65 3.62 -33.55
N GLU A 21 -7.53 2.53 -32.79
CA GLU A 21 -7.57 1.20 -33.36
C GLU A 21 -9.02 0.72 -33.42
N THR A 22 -9.32 -0.04 -34.48
CA THR A 22 -10.65 -0.61 -34.68
C THR A 22 -10.71 -1.93 -33.92
N CYS A 23 -11.60 -2.02 -32.93
CA CYS A 23 -11.81 -3.21 -32.11
C CYS A 23 -13.15 -3.87 -32.45
N ILE A 24 -13.21 -5.20 -32.41
CA ILE A 24 -14.44 -5.98 -32.59
C ILE A 24 -14.87 -6.49 -31.22
N ARG A 25 -16.09 -6.16 -30.79
CA ARG A 25 -16.64 -6.57 -29.48
C ARG A 25 -17.95 -7.32 -29.60
N ASN A 26 -18.12 -8.34 -28.78
CA ASN A 26 -19.42 -8.99 -28.58
C ASN A 26 -20.11 -8.40 -27.35
N ILE A 27 -21.18 -7.63 -27.55
CA ILE A 27 -21.95 -6.99 -26.48
C ILE A 27 -23.38 -7.53 -26.53
N GLY A 28 -23.74 -8.36 -25.56
CA GLY A 28 -25.08 -8.93 -25.50
C GLY A 28 -25.41 -9.92 -26.63
N GLY A 29 -24.42 -10.62 -27.17
CA GLY A 29 -24.59 -11.55 -28.29
C GLY A 29 -24.50 -10.91 -29.67
N ALA A 30 -24.41 -9.59 -29.75
CA ALA A 30 -24.23 -8.85 -31.01
C ALA A 30 -22.78 -8.38 -31.17
N VAL A 31 -22.27 -8.45 -32.39
CA VAL A 31 -20.91 -8.02 -32.72
C VAL A 31 -20.93 -6.55 -33.17
N TYR A 32 -20.09 -5.74 -32.53
CA TYR A 32 -19.91 -4.31 -32.81
C TYR A 32 -18.47 -4.05 -33.22
N ILE A 33 -18.29 -3.09 -34.12
CA ILE A 33 -16.99 -2.54 -34.48
C ILE A 33 -16.90 -1.18 -33.82
N THR A 34 -15.96 -1.01 -32.90
CA THR A 34 -15.79 0.22 -32.11
C THR A 34 -14.39 0.78 -32.25
N ARG A 35 -14.21 2.08 -32.03
CA ARG A 35 -12.89 2.70 -31.94
C ARG A 35 -12.42 2.80 -30.50
N GLU A 36 -11.19 2.38 -30.25
CA GLU A 36 -10.54 2.47 -28.93
C GLU A 36 -9.21 3.21 -29.03
N SER A 37 -8.87 3.97 -27.99
CA SER A 37 -7.59 4.65 -27.88
C SER A 37 -6.51 3.68 -27.36
N SER A 38 -5.54 3.28 -28.17
CA SER A 38 -4.42 2.45 -27.69
C SER A 38 -3.46 3.20 -26.76
N LEU A 39 -3.43 4.54 -26.82
CA LEU A 39 -2.55 5.39 -26.01
C LEU A 39 -3.05 5.71 -24.59
N SER A 40 -4.33 5.48 -24.27
CA SER A 40 -4.89 5.77 -22.93
C SER A 40 -4.19 4.98 -21.81
N PHE A 41 -3.74 3.78 -22.14
CA PHE A 41 -3.06 2.89 -21.20
C PHE A 41 -1.63 3.37 -20.88
N PRO A 42 -0.70 3.50 -21.85
CA PRO A 42 0.65 3.98 -21.56
C PRO A 42 0.64 5.41 -20.99
N SER A 43 -0.27 6.27 -21.42
CA SER A 43 -0.43 7.59 -20.82
C SER A 43 -0.86 7.49 -19.35
N GLY A 44 -1.80 6.62 -19.00
CA GLY A 44 -2.16 6.36 -17.61
C GLY A 44 -0.99 5.94 -16.73
N LEU A 45 -0.08 5.11 -17.25
CA LEU A 45 1.15 4.72 -16.54
C LEU A 45 2.09 5.91 -16.35
N VAL A 46 2.28 6.73 -17.39
CA VAL A 46 3.08 7.96 -17.30
C VAL A 46 2.48 8.92 -16.27
N ALA A 47 1.16 9.13 -16.28
CA ALA A 47 0.46 9.96 -15.31
C ALA A 47 0.64 9.41 -13.88
N TYR A 48 0.52 8.10 -13.70
CA TYR A 48 0.77 7.44 -12.43
C TYR A 48 2.19 7.70 -11.93
N CYS A 49 3.21 7.52 -12.77
CA CYS A 49 4.60 7.78 -12.42
C CYS A 49 4.83 9.26 -12.07
N ILE A 50 4.27 10.19 -12.85
CA ILE A 50 4.36 11.63 -12.56
C ILE A 50 3.76 11.93 -11.19
N ILE A 51 2.57 11.40 -10.88
CA ILE A 51 1.94 11.56 -9.57
C ILE A 51 2.82 10.95 -8.50
N LEU A 52 3.25 9.70 -8.63
CA LEU A 52 4.07 9.00 -7.63
C LEU A 52 5.34 9.78 -7.26
N PHE A 53 6.08 10.27 -8.25
CA PHE A 53 7.36 10.97 -8.02
C PHE A 53 7.20 12.47 -7.74
N SER A 54 6.09 13.08 -8.14
CA SER A 54 5.90 14.53 -8.04
C SER A 54 4.73 14.94 -7.14
N TRP A 55 4.05 14.02 -6.44
CA TRP A 55 2.84 14.34 -5.68
C TRP A 55 3.05 15.46 -4.67
N GLN A 56 4.19 15.49 -3.98
CA GLN A 56 4.51 16.57 -3.03
C GLN A 56 4.61 17.93 -3.71
N ARG A 57 5.22 17.98 -4.90
CA ARG A 57 5.28 19.20 -5.72
C ARG A 57 3.90 19.59 -6.24
N ILE A 58 3.05 18.61 -6.57
CA ILE A 58 1.67 18.85 -6.99
C ILE A 58 0.84 19.41 -5.82
N LEU A 59 1.03 18.91 -4.60
CA LEU A 59 0.34 19.41 -3.41
C LEU A 59 0.83 20.79 -2.97
N SER A 60 2.12 21.08 -3.13
CA SER A 60 2.65 22.41 -2.81
C SER A 60 2.04 23.49 -3.70
N LEU A 61 1.66 23.17 -4.95
CA LEU A 61 0.89 24.08 -5.82
C LEU A 61 -0.49 24.44 -5.26
N ARG A 62 -1.06 23.62 -4.37
CA ARG A 62 -2.34 23.87 -3.70
C ARG A 62 -2.18 24.51 -2.32
N GLY A 63 -0.96 24.92 -1.94
CA GLY A 63 -0.65 25.42 -0.61
C GLY A 63 -0.76 24.37 0.51
N ARG A 64 -0.82 23.08 0.15
CA ARG A 64 -0.95 21.95 1.09
C ARG A 64 0.38 21.22 1.26
N SER A 65 1.44 21.94 1.59
CA SER A 65 2.70 21.29 1.96
C SER A 65 2.62 20.85 3.41
N ALA A 66 2.76 19.55 3.66
CA ALA A 66 3.03 19.08 5.02
C ALA A 66 4.43 19.57 5.41
N MET A 67 4.57 20.21 6.57
CA MET A 67 5.87 20.46 7.17
C MET A 67 6.25 19.21 7.94
N VAL A 68 7.38 18.61 7.60
CA VAL A 68 7.86 17.39 8.25
C VAL A 68 9.18 17.70 8.94
N PHE A 69 9.23 17.42 10.23
CA PHE A 69 10.49 17.35 10.96
C PHE A 69 11.11 15.97 10.74
N LEU A 70 12.33 15.94 10.20
CA LEU A 70 13.09 14.71 10.04
C LEU A 70 14.42 14.85 10.76
N ASP A 71 14.57 14.10 11.85
CA ASP A 71 15.72 14.10 12.76
C ASP A 71 17.07 14.20 12.04
N LYS A 72 17.28 13.35 11.03
CA LYS A 72 18.53 13.22 10.30
C LYS A 72 18.87 14.45 9.46
N LEU A 73 17.86 15.23 9.05
CA LEU A 73 18.04 16.46 8.28
C LEU A 73 18.07 17.70 9.17
N CYS A 74 17.35 17.68 10.29
CA CYS A 74 17.19 18.84 11.17
C CYS A 74 18.28 18.91 12.25
N ILE A 75 18.86 17.77 12.65
CA ILE A 75 19.94 17.71 13.64
C ILE A 75 21.27 17.64 12.89
N ASP A 76 22.18 18.55 13.22
CA ASP A 76 23.54 18.59 12.67
C ASP A 76 24.27 17.27 12.97
N GLN A 77 24.56 16.49 11.93
CA GLN A 77 25.21 15.19 12.06
C GLN A 77 26.74 15.30 12.20
N GLN A 78 27.32 16.48 11.94
CA GLN A 78 28.77 16.69 11.86
C GLN A 78 29.32 17.44 13.07
N ASN A 79 28.58 18.40 13.62
CA ASN A 79 29.01 19.23 14.75
C ASN A 79 28.41 18.70 16.06
N GLU A 80 29.24 18.13 16.94
CA GLU A 80 28.80 17.51 18.21
C GLU A 80 28.01 18.47 19.11
N ALA A 81 28.46 19.72 19.27
CA ALA A 81 27.77 20.70 20.13
C ALA A 81 26.41 21.15 19.55
N ARG A 82 26.27 21.18 18.22
CA ARG A 82 24.97 21.43 17.57
C ARG A 82 24.07 20.20 17.61
N LYS A 83 24.66 19.01 17.46
CA LYS A 83 23.97 17.73 17.61
C LYS A 83 23.35 17.61 18.99
N GLU A 84 24.14 17.84 20.04
CA GLU A 84 23.70 17.83 21.44
C GLU A 84 22.55 18.82 21.67
N ARG A 85 22.69 20.07 21.21
CA ARG A 85 21.61 21.06 21.30
C ARG A 85 20.35 20.63 20.53
N GLY A 86 20.52 20.02 19.35
CA GLY A 86 19.41 19.48 18.56
C GLY A 86 18.70 18.33 19.28
N ILE A 87 19.46 17.44 19.93
CA ILE A 87 18.94 16.33 20.74
C ILE A 87 18.15 16.87 21.94
N LEU A 88 18.71 17.83 22.67
CA LEU A 88 18.05 18.46 23.82
C LEU A 88 16.79 19.23 23.40
N GLY A 89 16.79 19.82 22.20
CA GLY A 89 15.64 20.50 21.61
C GLY A 89 14.58 19.57 20.99
N LEU A 90 14.88 18.29 20.77
CA LEU A 90 14.00 17.36 20.07
C LEU A 90 12.62 17.25 20.72
N ALA A 91 12.58 17.18 22.05
CA ALA A 91 11.34 17.11 22.82
C ALA A 91 10.42 18.31 22.54
N GLY A 92 10.99 19.52 22.41
CA GLY A 92 10.22 20.72 22.10
C GLY A 92 9.65 20.73 20.67
N PHE A 93 10.39 20.17 19.70
CA PHE A 93 9.85 19.99 18.34
C PHE A 93 8.70 18.99 18.30
N LEU A 94 8.81 17.89 19.06
CA LEU A 94 7.75 16.89 19.16
C LEU A 94 6.52 17.45 19.89
N GLU A 95 6.69 18.30 20.90
CA GLU A 95 5.58 18.96 21.62
C GLU A 95 4.71 19.85 20.71
N ILE A 96 5.32 20.54 19.75
CA ILE A 96 4.59 21.44 18.82
C ILE A 96 4.14 20.74 17.52
N SER A 97 4.46 19.46 17.35
CA SER A 97 4.10 18.70 16.15
C SER A 97 2.69 18.13 16.28
N ASP A 98 1.92 18.15 15.18
CA ASP A 98 0.53 17.66 15.17
C ASP A 98 0.42 16.13 15.22
N GLU A 99 1.42 15.41 14.68
CA GLU A 99 1.39 13.95 14.52
C GLU A 99 2.80 13.36 14.54
N LEU A 100 2.96 12.17 15.15
CA LEU A 100 4.17 11.36 15.05
C LEU A 100 3.99 10.22 14.04
N VAL A 101 4.68 10.32 12.90
CA VAL A 101 4.72 9.26 11.89
C VAL A 101 5.91 8.34 12.11
N ILE A 102 5.64 7.13 12.59
CA ILE A 102 6.61 6.06 12.80
C ILE A 102 6.76 5.25 11.52
N LEU A 103 7.92 5.40 10.85
CA LEU A 103 8.32 4.52 9.75
C LEU A 103 8.86 3.20 10.34
N TRP A 104 7.96 2.26 10.56
CA TRP A 104 8.26 1.03 11.27
C TRP A 104 9.05 0.04 10.40
N SER A 105 10.13 -0.47 10.98
CA SER A 105 10.92 -1.59 10.50
C SER A 105 11.04 -2.64 11.61
N PRO A 106 11.42 -3.90 11.31
CA PRO A 106 11.65 -4.91 12.34
C PRO A 106 12.68 -4.51 13.40
N SER A 107 13.53 -3.51 13.14
CA SER A 107 14.53 -3.01 14.09
C SER A 107 14.10 -1.73 14.83
N TYR A 108 12.92 -1.15 14.53
CA TYR A 108 12.51 0.14 15.08
C TYR A 108 12.55 0.17 16.61
N PHE A 109 11.87 -0.77 17.27
CA PHE A 109 11.82 -0.85 18.73
C PHE A 109 13.14 -1.31 19.38
N GLY A 110 14.10 -1.77 18.57
CA GLY A 110 15.44 -2.08 19.01
C GLY A 110 16.45 -0.94 18.85
N ARG A 111 16.04 0.23 18.33
CA ARG A 111 16.91 1.40 18.13
C ARG A 111 16.63 2.45 19.20
N LEU A 112 17.66 2.78 19.98
CA LEU A 112 17.53 3.68 21.13
C LEU A 112 16.98 5.08 20.75
N TRP A 113 17.43 5.64 19.63
CA TRP A 113 16.96 6.94 19.16
C TRP A 113 15.47 6.94 18.81
N CYS A 114 15.00 5.92 18.09
CA CYS A 114 13.58 5.76 17.76
C CYS A 114 12.71 5.57 19.01
N THR A 115 13.22 4.83 20.01
CA THR A 115 12.51 4.66 21.29
C THR A 115 12.48 5.94 22.12
N TYR A 116 13.51 6.78 22.00
CA TYR A 116 13.55 8.08 22.66
C TYR A 116 12.57 9.07 22.04
N GLU A 117 12.45 9.12 20.71
CA GLU A 117 11.41 9.90 20.02
C GLU A 117 10.01 9.50 20.48
N LEU A 118 9.76 8.19 20.54
CA LEU A 118 8.52 7.64 21.05
C LEU A 118 8.26 8.00 22.53
N ALA A 119 9.28 7.90 23.39
CA ALA A 119 9.16 8.28 24.80
C ALA A 119 8.88 9.78 24.98
N SER A 120 9.52 10.60 24.15
CA SER A 120 9.34 12.05 24.11
C SER A 120 7.94 12.40 23.66
N TRP A 121 7.42 11.75 22.62
CA TRP A 121 6.05 11.97 22.15
C TRP A 121 5.01 11.58 23.20
N LEU A 122 5.15 10.39 23.79
CA LEU A 122 4.24 9.88 24.81
C LEU A 122 4.20 10.75 26.07
N ARG A 123 5.24 11.56 26.31
CA ARG A 123 5.27 12.52 27.42
C ARG A 123 4.22 13.63 27.24
N PHE A 124 4.04 14.13 26.02
CA PHE A 124 3.22 15.33 25.75
C PHE A 124 1.86 14.97 25.16
N SER A 125 1.79 13.90 24.38
CA SER A 125 0.64 13.59 23.52
C SER A 125 -0.08 12.32 23.93
N GLN A 126 -1.37 12.25 23.60
CA GLN A 126 -2.13 11.01 23.70
C GLN A 126 -1.75 10.08 22.53
N LEU A 127 -2.03 8.79 22.69
CA LEU A 127 -1.78 7.77 21.66
C LEU A 127 -2.50 8.04 20.31
N LYS A 128 -3.45 8.97 20.25
CA LYS A 128 -4.33 9.19 19.09
C LYS A 128 -3.60 9.75 17.87
N ASP A 129 -2.48 10.43 18.10
CA ASP A 129 -1.76 11.20 17.08
C ASP A 129 -0.45 10.51 16.67
N ILE A 130 -0.39 9.19 16.85
CA ILE A 130 0.69 8.35 16.32
C ILE A 130 0.14 7.71 15.04
N THR A 131 0.96 7.66 13.99
CA THR A 131 0.68 6.85 12.80
C THR A 131 1.88 5.97 12.53
N VAL A 132 1.66 4.67 12.36
CA VAL A 132 2.75 3.71 12.16
C VAL A 132 2.63 3.11 10.77
N ILE A 133 3.66 3.31 9.96
CA ILE A 133 3.70 2.90 8.55
C ILE A 133 4.86 1.91 8.35
N PRO A 134 4.59 0.65 7.97
CA PRO A 134 5.66 -0.29 7.64
C PRO A 134 6.47 0.17 6.43
N ILE A 135 7.80 0.22 6.54
CA ILE A 135 8.67 0.66 5.44
C ILE A 135 8.58 -0.22 4.20
N HIS A 136 8.23 -1.50 4.36
CA HIS A 136 8.06 -2.44 3.27
C HIS A 136 6.70 -2.31 2.57
N LEU A 137 5.79 -1.46 3.07
CA LEU A 137 4.49 -1.26 2.43
C LEU A 137 4.63 -0.58 1.06
N ALA A 138 5.45 0.46 0.95
CA ALA A 138 5.67 1.17 -0.31
C ALA A 138 6.16 0.26 -1.47
N PRO A 139 7.22 -0.56 -1.31
CA PRO A 139 7.64 -1.46 -2.38
C PRO A 139 6.60 -2.54 -2.68
N VAL A 140 5.83 -3.02 -1.69
CA VAL A 140 4.70 -3.94 -1.95
C VAL A 140 3.69 -3.31 -2.88
N LEU A 141 3.24 -2.10 -2.56
CA LEU A 141 2.23 -1.38 -3.36
C LEU A 141 2.74 -1.06 -4.76
N LEU A 142 4.00 -0.65 -4.89
CA LEU A 142 4.62 -0.41 -6.19
C LEU A 142 4.68 -1.69 -7.03
N CYS A 143 5.10 -2.81 -6.44
CA CYS A 143 5.13 -4.09 -7.13
C CYS A 143 3.72 -4.56 -7.53
N ILE A 144 2.73 -4.43 -6.65
CA ILE A 144 1.33 -4.73 -6.99
C ILE A 144 0.88 -3.88 -8.19
N ALA A 145 1.10 -2.56 -8.13
CA ALA A 145 0.72 -1.65 -9.21
C ALA A 145 1.38 -2.05 -10.53
N LEU A 146 2.71 -2.17 -10.56
CA LEU A 146 3.47 -2.54 -11.77
C LEU A 146 3.06 -3.91 -12.32
N SER A 147 2.84 -4.90 -11.45
CA SER A 147 2.34 -6.21 -11.86
C SER A 147 0.95 -6.14 -12.46
N MET A 148 0.04 -5.35 -11.88
CA MET A 148 -1.30 -5.14 -12.44
C MET A 148 -1.23 -4.46 -13.81
N TRP A 149 -0.39 -3.44 -13.97
CA TRP A 149 -0.13 -2.77 -15.25
C TRP A 149 0.42 -3.78 -16.28
N GLY A 150 1.49 -4.51 -15.96
CA GLY A 150 2.11 -5.47 -16.88
C GLY A 150 1.15 -6.58 -17.30
N THR A 151 0.40 -7.13 -16.34
CA THR A 151 -0.60 -8.17 -16.60
C THR A 151 -1.74 -7.67 -17.49
N LEU A 152 -2.27 -6.48 -17.24
CA LEU A 152 -3.34 -5.90 -18.05
C LEU A 152 -2.86 -5.64 -19.49
N LEU A 153 -1.62 -5.16 -19.67
CA LEU A 153 -1.01 -5.01 -20.99
C LEU A 153 -0.90 -6.35 -21.72
N CYS A 154 -0.32 -7.37 -21.07
CA CYS A 154 -0.18 -8.70 -21.66
C CYS A 154 -1.55 -9.31 -22.02
N TYR A 155 -2.58 -9.07 -21.20
CA TYR A 155 -3.93 -9.54 -21.46
C TYR A 155 -4.54 -8.87 -22.71
N ILE A 156 -4.42 -7.54 -22.81
CA ILE A 156 -4.93 -6.80 -23.97
C ILE A 156 -4.23 -7.26 -25.25
N GLU A 157 -2.90 -7.35 -25.24
CA GLU A 157 -2.12 -7.83 -26.39
C GLU A 157 -2.49 -9.28 -26.78
N ALA A 158 -2.67 -10.16 -25.79
CA ALA A 158 -3.09 -11.53 -26.05
C ALA A 158 -4.47 -11.59 -26.70
N LEU A 159 -5.42 -10.76 -26.27
CA LEU A 159 -6.74 -10.66 -26.90
C LEU A 159 -6.65 -10.10 -28.32
N THR A 160 -5.87 -9.04 -28.54
CA THR A 160 -5.68 -8.45 -29.88
C THR A 160 -5.10 -9.47 -30.87
N ILE A 161 -4.06 -10.20 -30.45
CA ILE A 161 -3.47 -11.29 -31.24
C ILE A 161 -4.50 -12.39 -31.48
N ALA A 162 -5.25 -12.79 -30.46
CA ALA A 162 -6.30 -13.78 -30.58
C ALA A 162 -7.34 -13.37 -31.65
N TYR A 163 -7.93 -12.18 -31.54
CA TYR A 163 -8.92 -11.70 -32.50
C TYR A 163 -8.38 -11.51 -33.91
N SER A 164 -7.09 -11.17 -34.08
CA SER A 164 -6.49 -11.01 -35.41
C SER A 164 -6.19 -12.32 -36.14
N VAL A 165 -5.99 -13.43 -35.42
CA VAL A 165 -5.52 -14.70 -36.01
C VAL A 165 -6.67 -15.64 -36.41
N ALA A 166 -7.81 -15.64 -35.70
CA ALA A 166 -9.00 -16.39 -36.15
C ALA A 166 -10.27 -16.07 -35.34
N GLY A 167 -11.40 -15.96 -36.04
CA GLY A 167 -12.74 -15.82 -35.45
C GLY A 167 -13.33 -17.11 -34.87
N SER A 168 -12.52 -18.02 -34.34
CA SER A 168 -12.96 -19.31 -33.78
C SER A 168 -12.88 -19.35 -32.26
N HIS A 169 -13.80 -20.06 -31.61
CA HIS A 169 -13.86 -20.25 -30.15
C HIS A 169 -12.56 -20.81 -29.52
N THR A 170 -11.74 -21.53 -30.29
CA THR A 170 -10.43 -22.03 -29.85
C THR A 170 -9.46 -20.91 -29.48
N VAL A 171 -9.60 -19.76 -30.14
CA VAL A 171 -8.70 -18.62 -29.98
C VAL A 171 -9.08 -17.78 -28.75
N GLU A 172 -10.38 -17.66 -28.46
CA GLU A 172 -10.88 -17.06 -27.21
C GLU A 172 -10.36 -17.84 -25.99
N LEU A 173 -10.45 -19.18 -26.03
CA LEU A 173 -9.94 -20.04 -24.95
C LEU A 173 -8.42 -19.91 -24.77
N ALA A 174 -7.66 -19.81 -25.87
CA ALA A 174 -6.22 -19.60 -25.81
C ALA A 174 -5.87 -18.24 -25.18
N GLY A 175 -6.57 -17.17 -25.58
CA GLY A 175 -6.41 -15.83 -25.00
C GLY A 175 -6.71 -15.80 -23.50
N LEU A 176 -7.78 -16.48 -23.06
CA LEU A 176 -8.10 -16.62 -21.64
C LEU A 176 -7.01 -17.38 -20.87
N PHE A 177 -6.47 -18.46 -21.45
CA PHE A 177 -5.38 -19.22 -20.83
C PHE A 177 -4.10 -18.40 -20.68
N LEU A 178 -3.67 -17.72 -21.76
CA LEU A 178 -2.50 -16.83 -21.76
C LEU A 178 -2.69 -15.68 -20.76
N GLY A 179 -3.87 -15.07 -20.73
CA GLY A 179 -4.23 -14.05 -19.74
C GLY A 179 -4.09 -14.54 -18.30
N SER A 180 -4.65 -15.71 -18.00
CA SER A 180 -4.54 -16.36 -16.69
C SER A 180 -3.08 -16.65 -16.29
N LEU A 181 -2.27 -17.11 -17.24
CA LEU A 181 -0.84 -17.34 -17.02
C LEU A 181 -0.10 -16.03 -16.71
N CYS A 182 -0.36 -14.96 -17.45
CA CYS A 182 0.22 -13.64 -17.20
C CYS A 182 -0.19 -13.10 -15.82
N ILE A 183 -1.45 -13.22 -15.42
CA ILE A 183 -1.92 -12.85 -14.07
C ILE A 183 -1.15 -13.64 -13.01
N THR A 184 -1.00 -14.96 -13.20
CA THR A 184 -0.30 -15.83 -12.26
C THR A 184 1.16 -15.40 -12.10
N VAL A 185 1.87 -15.24 -13.21
CA VAL A 185 3.30 -14.85 -13.21
C VAL A 185 3.47 -13.45 -12.61
N GLY A 186 2.61 -12.50 -13.00
CA GLY A 186 2.62 -11.13 -12.47
C GLY A 186 2.35 -11.06 -10.97
N ALA A 187 1.57 -11.99 -10.41
CA ALA A 187 1.25 -12.04 -8.98
C ALA A 187 2.38 -12.63 -8.10
N ILE A 188 3.36 -13.34 -8.66
CA ILE A 188 4.42 -14.01 -7.88
C ILE A 188 5.25 -13.00 -7.07
N LEU A 189 5.79 -11.98 -7.72
CA LEU A 189 6.66 -10.99 -7.08
C LEU A 189 5.93 -10.18 -5.99
N PRO A 190 4.74 -9.60 -6.25
CA PRO A 190 3.95 -8.93 -5.21
C PRO A 190 3.63 -9.84 -4.04
N THR A 191 3.25 -11.10 -4.28
CA THR A 191 2.96 -12.07 -3.22
C THR A 191 4.21 -12.35 -2.38
N HIS A 192 5.37 -12.54 -3.02
CA HIS A 192 6.62 -12.78 -2.31
C HIS A 192 7.00 -11.61 -1.37
N ILE A 193 6.95 -10.38 -1.86
CA ILE A 193 7.29 -9.19 -1.05
C ILE A 193 6.22 -8.95 0.03
N SER A 194 4.94 -9.14 -0.31
CA SER A 194 3.82 -9.01 0.65
C SER A 194 3.93 -10.01 1.80
N ARG A 195 4.44 -11.22 1.54
CA ARG A 195 4.75 -12.20 2.59
C ARG A 195 5.84 -11.70 3.53
N HIS A 196 6.90 -11.08 3.01
CA HIS A 196 7.94 -10.50 3.86
C HIS A 196 7.38 -9.38 4.76
N LEU A 197 6.48 -8.55 4.22
CA LEU A 197 5.75 -7.55 4.99
C LEU A 197 4.88 -8.22 6.08
N ALA A 198 4.07 -9.22 5.71
CA ALA A 198 3.20 -9.94 6.63
C ALA A 198 3.99 -10.62 7.75
N LYS A 199 5.11 -11.27 7.42
CA LYS A 199 6.03 -11.88 8.39
C LYS A 199 6.62 -10.84 9.34
N SER A 200 7.07 -9.72 8.79
CA SER A 200 7.59 -8.60 9.59
C SER A 200 6.52 -8.14 10.57
N LEU A 201 5.31 -7.87 10.09
CA LEU A 201 4.16 -7.47 10.93
C LEU A 201 3.78 -8.53 11.97
N GLY A 202 3.91 -9.82 11.64
CA GLY A 202 3.68 -10.92 12.57
C GLY A 202 4.63 -10.92 13.78
N SER A 203 5.84 -10.37 13.64
CA SER A 203 6.79 -10.24 14.75
C SER A 203 6.51 -9.04 15.67
N LEU A 204 5.73 -8.05 15.21
CA LEU A 204 5.46 -6.81 15.93
C LEU A 204 4.80 -7.02 17.32
N PRO A 205 3.79 -7.91 17.50
CA PRO A 205 3.22 -8.19 18.81
C PRO A 205 4.27 -8.67 19.83
N GLN A 206 5.19 -9.54 19.40
CA GLN A 206 6.23 -10.10 20.27
C GLN A 206 7.28 -9.04 20.62
N GLN A 207 7.66 -8.21 19.65
CA GLN A 207 8.58 -7.08 19.87
C GLN A 207 8.03 -6.09 20.90
N LEU A 208 6.74 -5.79 20.84
CA LEU A 208 6.08 -4.89 21.76
C LEU A 208 5.84 -5.51 23.15
N GLU A 209 5.60 -6.82 23.22
CA GLU A 209 5.42 -7.54 24.49
C GLU A 209 6.72 -7.57 25.31
N HIS A 210 7.84 -7.87 24.65
CA HIS A 210 9.16 -7.99 25.28
C HIS A 210 9.96 -6.70 25.20
N PHE A 211 9.32 -5.59 24.83
CA PHE A 211 9.99 -4.31 24.66
C PHE A 211 10.71 -3.88 25.95
N SER A 212 12.00 -3.57 25.88
CA SER A 212 12.68 -2.82 26.93
C SER A 212 13.63 -1.80 26.34
N ILE A 213 13.53 -0.56 26.81
CA ILE A 213 14.44 0.51 26.39
C ILE A 213 15.90 0.20 26.75
N ARG A 214 16.14 -0.62 27.78
CA ARG A 214 17.49 -1.03 28.21
C ARG A 214 18.18 -1.92 27.20
N GLU A 215 17.40 -2.71 26.46
CA GLU A 215 17.87 -3.58 25.39
C GLU A 215 18.02 -2.85 24.04
N ALA A 216 17.54 -1.60 23.94
CA ALA A 216 17.62 -0.82 22.72
C ALA A 216 19.09 -0.46 22.38
N LYS A 217 19.49 -0.77 21.15
CA LYS A 217 20.85 -0.57 20.64
C LYS A 217 21.07 0.90 20.27
N SER A 218 22.24 1.41 20.61
CA SER A 218 22.74 2.72 20.20
C SER A 218 24.03 2.56 19.41
N PHE A 219 24.25 3.46 18.43
CA PHE A 219 25.44 3.41 17.57
C PHE A 219 26.74 3.52 18.39
N CYS A 220 26.76 4.41 19.39
CA CYS A 220 27.93 4.61 20.25
C CYS A 220 28.30 3.32 21.01
N CYS A 221 27.33 2.64 21.65
CA CYS A 221 27.61 1.45 22.45
C CYS A 221 27.98 0.25 21.57
N SER A 222 27.34 0.10 20.40
CA SER A 222 27.68 -0.97 19.45
C SER A 222 29.11 -0.89 18.90
N HIS A 223 29.74 0.29 18.93
CA HIS A 223 31.13 0.50 18.53
C HIS A 223 32.05 0.81 19.71
N LYS A 224 31.68 0.38 20.93
CA LYS A 224 32.49 0.58 22.15
C LYS A 224 32.90 2.04 22.37
N HIS A 225 32.02 2.99 22.03
CA HIS A 225 32.25 4.42 22.16
C HIS A 225 33.41 4.95 21.30
N VAL A 226 33.71 4.29 20.18
CA VAL A 226 34.72 4.74 19.21
C VAL A 226 34.10 4.78 17.82
N HIS A 227 34.22 5.90 17.12
CA HIS A 227 33.71 6.01 15.75
C HIS A 227 34.53 5.13 14.80
N PRO A 228 33.91 4.24 13.99
CA PRO A 228 34.66 3.26 13.19
C PRO A 228 35.60 3.89 12.15
N GLU A 229 35.19 4.99 11.52
CA GLU A 229 36.01 5.66 10.49
C GLU A 229 37.01 6.67 11.08
N THR A 230 36.55 7.58 11.94
CA THR A 230 37.39 8.67 12.46
C THR A 230 38.23 8.30 13.67
N GLN A 231 37.98 7.14 14.29
CA GLN A 231 38.62 6.66 15.53
C GLN A 231 38.47 7.60 16.74
N LYS A 232 37.59 8.60 16.64
CA LYS A 232 37.30 9.52 17.75
C LYS A 232 36.39 8.86 18.80
N HIS A 233 36.59 9.23 20.06
CA HIS A 233 35.72 8.80 21.15
C HIS A 233 34.32 9.42 20.99
N LEU A 234 33.27 8.61 21.12
CA LEU A 234 31.88 9.02 21.01
C LEU A 234 31.24 9.18 22.40
N PRO A 235 30.52 10.28 22.67
CA PRO A 235 29.72 10.38 23.88
C PRO A 235 28.67 9.25 23.93
N CYS A 236 28.26 8.89 25.15
CA CYS A 236 27.30 7.81 25.35
C CYS A 236 25.87 8.32 25.19
N ASP A 237 25.28 8.12 24.00
CA ASP A 237 23.87 8.43 23.72
C ASP A 237 22.92 7.77 24.74
N ARG A 238 23.23 6.54 25.16
CA ARG A 238 22.43 5.79 26.14
C ARG A 238 22.35 6.49 27.48
N ARG A 239 23.48 6.95 27.98
CA ARG A 239 23.53 7.68 29.26
C ARG A 239 22.74 8.98 29.16
N LEU A 240 22.98 9.76 28.10
CA LEU A 240 22.26 11.01 27.86
C LEU A 240 20.73 10.80 27.83
N ILE A 241 20.26 9.80 27.08
CA ILE A 241 18.83 9.50 26.96
C ILE A 241 18.25 9.02 28.30
N PHE A 242 18.96 8.17 29.05
CA PHE A 242 18.46 7.69 30.34
C PHE A 242 18.41 8.81 31.38
N ASP A 243 19.45 9.62 31.47
CA ASP A 243 19.48 10.79 32.35
C ASP A 243 18.31 11.74 32.03
N MET A 244 18.01 11.96 30.75
CA MET A 244 16.85 12.76 30.32
C MET A 244 15.51 12.12 30.73
N LEU A 245 15.35 10.80 30.55
CA LEU A 245 14.13 10.10 30.94
C LEU A 245 13.92 10.05 32.46
N GLU A 246 15.00 9.99 33.24
CA GLU A 246 14.97 10.11 34.70
C GLU A 246 14.59 11.52 35.14
N GLN A 247 15.20 12.56 34.53
CA GLN A 247 14.87 13.96 34.79
C GLN A 247 13.42 14.30 34.47
N TRP A 248 12.85 13.67 33.45
CA TRP A 248 11.44 13.89 33.11
C TRP A 248 10.46 13.35 34.16
N GLN A 249 10.95 12.70 35.23
CA GLN A 249 10.20 12.21 36.40
C GLN A 249 8.76 11.87 36.02
N TYR A 250 8.66 10.82 35.22
CA TYR A 250 7.52 10.50 34.40
C TYR A 250 6.19 10.52 35.18
N HIS A 251 5.42 11.59 35.00
CA HIS A 251 4.05 11.77 35.52
C HIS A 251 3.04 10.98 34.67
N PHE A 252 3.31 9.71 34.34
CA PHE A 252 2.22 8.77 34.01
C PHE A 252 1.53 8.36 35.30
N SER A 253 0.94 9.34 35.99
CA SER A 253 0.19 9.13 37.22
C SER A 253 -1.12 8.42 36.89
N ASP A 254 -1.05 7.13 36.59
CA ASP A 254 -2.05 6.24 37.15
C ASP A 254 -1.60 6.04 38.60
N SER A 255 -2.19 6.82 39.51
CA SER A 255 -1.80 7.01 40.92
C SER A 255 -1.81 5.74 41.79
N ARG A 256 -1.92 4.56 41.16
CA ARG A 256 -2.06 3.25 41.81
C ARG A 256 -0.82 2.37 41.72
N ARG A 257 0.21 2.71 40.94
CA ARG A 257 1.44 1.90 40.86
C ARG A 257 2.70 2.73 41.03
N GLU A 258 3.46 2.37 42.05
CA GLU A 258 4.81 2.85 42.29
C GLU A 258 5.77 2.02 41.41
N TYR A 259 6.42 2.67 40.45
CA TYR A 259 7.42 2.04 39.59
C TYR A 259 8.81 2.27 40.18
N ALA A 260 9.69 1.26 40.10
CA ALA A 260 11.04 1.35 40.64
C ALA A 260 11.92 2.37 39.88
N SER A 261 11.65 2.61 38.60
CA SER A 261 12.35 3.62 37.78
C SER A 261 11.46 4.20 36.68
N SER A 262 11.82 5.39 36.17
CA SER A 262 11.14 6.03 35.03
C SER A 262 11.19 5.15 33.76
N LEU A 263 12.29 4.42 33.57
CA LEU A 263 12.48 3.48 32.48
C LEU A 263 11.47 2.31 32.54
N ASP A 264 11.14 1.81 33.75
CA ASP A 264 10.15 0.75 33.91
C ASP A 264 8.73 1.25 33.63
N SER A 265 8.45 2.50 33.98
CA SER A 265 7.19 3.16 33.64
C SER A 265 7.03 3.30 32.11
N PHE A 266 8.10 3.68 31.41
CA PHE A 266 8.10 3.75 29.96
C PHE A 266 7.91 2.37 29.30
N ASP A 267 8.70 1.37 29.72
CA ASP A 267 8.57 -0.02 29.24
C ASP A 267 7.14 -0.53 29.46
N PHE A 268 6.56 -0.28 30.63
CA PHE A 268 5.16 -0.61 30.93
C PHE A 268 4.18 0.09 29.99
N HIS A 269 4.36 1.39 29.74
CA HIS A 269 3.49 2.14 28.84
C HIS A 269 3.52 1.58 27.42
N VAL A 270 4.71 1.23 26.91
CA VAL A 270 4.85 0.61 25.59
C VAL A 270 4.13 -0.73 25.53
N ARG A 271 4.37 -1.61 26.52
CA ARG A 271 3.77 -2.96 26.56
C ARG A 271 2.27 -2.96 26.76
N GLN A 272 1.73 -2.07 27.60
CA GLN A 272 0.34 -2.14 28.05
C GLN A 272 -0.59 -1.17 27.33
N LYS A 273 -0.11 0.01 26.96
CA LYS A 273 -0.94 1.06 26.34
C LYS A 273 -0.66 1.19 24.85
N LEU A 274 0.61 1.30 24.46
CA LEU A 274 0.99 1.45 23.06
C LEU A 274 0.76 0.17 22.26
N LYS A 275 1.13 -1.02 22.79
CA LYS A 275 0.94 -2.30 22.10
C LYS A 275 -0.49 -2.52 21.58
N PRO A 276 -1.56 -2.50 22.41
CA PRO A 276 -2.90 -2.71 21.90
C PRO A 276 -3.37 -1.58 20.98
N TRP A 277 -2.81 -0.38 21.10
CA TRP A 277 -3.08 0.70 20.16
C TRP A 277 -2.42 0.43 18.79
N ILE A 278 -1.13 0.11 18.75
CA ILE A 278 -0.41 -0.22 17.51
C ILE A 278 -1.03 -1.44 16.84
N LEU A 279 -1.29 -2.52 17.57
CA LEU A 279 -1.86 -3.73 16.98
C LEU A 279 -3.28 -3.53 16.41
N ARG A 280 -4.02 -2.52 16.89
CA ARG A 280 -5.32 -2.14 16.29
C ARG A 280 -5.17 -1.29 15.03
N ASN A 281 -4.15 -0.45 14.95
CA ASN A 281 -3.97 0.50 13.84
C ASN A 281 -3.01 0.00 12.74
N VAL A 282 -2.12 -0.95 13.06
CA VAL A 282 -1.10 -1.53 12.16
C VAL A 282 -1.37 -3.00 11.88
N GLY A 283 -2.04 -3.69 12.81
CA GLY A 283 -2.17 -5.14 12.80
C GLY A 283 -3.15 -5.70 11.76
N GLY A 284 -3.87 -4.87 11.01
CA GLY A 284 -4.44 -5.30 9.74
C GLY A 284 -3.41 -5.06 8.65
N ALA A 285 -3.30 -5.91 7.64
CA ALA A 285 -2.68 -5.57 6.36
C ALA A 285 -3.45 -4.45 5.61
N GLU A 286 -4.11 -3.55 6.35
CA GLU A 286 -4.83 -2.40 5.89
C GLU A 286 -3.80 -1.33 5.56
N ALA A 287 -3.17 -1.48 4.40
CA ALA A 287 -2.72 -0.31 3.68
C ALA A 287 -3.91 0.67 3.62
N PRO A 288 -3.71 1.97 3.88
CA PRO A 288 -4.80 2.93 3.83
C PRO A 288 -5.59 2.70 2.54
N PHE A 289 -6.91 2.48 2.63
CA PHE A 289 -7.72 2.15 1.46
C PHE A 289 -7.53 3.19 0.35
N SER A 290 -7.35 4.46 0.73
CA SER A 290 -7.00 5.55 -0.17
C SER A 290 -5.71 5.30 -0.95
N LEU A 291 -4.70 4.73 -0.31
CA LEU A 291 -3.41 4.40 -0.93
C LEU A 291 -3.55 3.20 -1.87
N LEU A 292 -4.27 2.15 -1.45
CA LEU A 292 -4.58 1.01 -2.34
C LEU A 292 -5.33 1.49 -3.58
N LEU A 293 -6.43 2.22 -3.37
CA LEU A 293 -7.26 2.81 -4.42
C LEU A 293 -6.43 3.70 -5.36
N ALA A 294 -5.59 4.58 -4.82
CA ALA A 294 -4.73 5.45 -5.62
C ALA A 294 -3.71 4.65 -6.43
N THR A 295 -3.13 3.59 -5.87
CA THR A 295 -2.13 2.78 -6.58
C THR A 295 -2.73 1.86 -7.65
N THR A 296 -3.97 1.38 -7.45
CA THR A 296 -4.52 0.31 -8.30
C THR A 296 -5.72 0.71 -9.15
N CYS A 297 -6.48 1.74 -8.77
CA CYS A 297 -7.60 2.19 -9.59
C CYS A 297 -7.18 3.11 -10.73
N VAL A 298 -6.02 3.78 -10.66
CA VAL A 298 -5.53 4.63 -11.74
C VAL A 298 -5.40 3.87 -13.07
N PRO A 299 -4.77 2.68 -13.15
CA PRO A 299 -4.76 1.90 -14.39
C PRO A 299 -6.13 1.59 -14.96
N PHE A 300 -7.03 1.09 -14.11
CA PHE A 300 -8.37 0.70 -14.54
C PHE A 300 -9.22 1.91 -14.93
N PHE A 301 -9.01 3.05 -14.29
CA PHE A 301 -9.66 4.30 -14.64
C PHE A 301 -9.18 4.81 -16.00
N CYS A 302 -7.86 4.79 -16.26
CA CYS A 302 -7.32 5.14 -17.58
C CYS A 302 -7.78 4.18 -18.68
N TRP A 303 -7.88 2.88 -18.36
CA TRP A 303 -8.50 1.89 -19.23
C TRP A 303 -10.00 2.17 -19.45
N THR A 304 -10.74 2.58 -18.43
CA THR A 304 -12.16 2.97 -18.57
C THR A 304 -12.33 4.20 -19.48
N ILE A 305 -11.43 5.17 -19.36
CA ILE A 305 -11.40 6.35 -20.24
C ILE A 305 -11.17 5.95 -21.70
N SER A 306 -10.45 4.85 -21.97
CA SER A 306 -10.21 4.38 -23.34
C SER A 306 -11.47 3.96 -24.08
N TYR A 307 -12.54 3.64 -23.33
CA TYR A 307 -13.83 3.27 -23.87
C TYR A 307 -14.72 4.45 -24.23
N ILE A 308 -14.37 5.69 -23.85
CA ILE A 308 -15.23 6.86 -24.12
C ILE A 308 -15.61 6.97 -25.62
N PRO A 309 -14.69 6.82 -26.59
CA PRO A 309 -15.06 6.86 -28.00
C PRO A 309 -16.06 5.75 -28.37
N ALA A 310 -15.81 4.51 -27.94
CA ALA A 310 -16.71 3.38 -28.14
C ALA A 310 -18.10 3.61 -27.52
N LEU A 311 -18.17 4.22 -26.32
CA LEU A 311 -19.44 4.54 -25.65
C LEU A 311 -20.25 5.61 -26.40
N ILE A 312 -19.58 6.54 -27.09
CA ILE A 312 -20.24 7.55 -27.93
C ILE A 312 -20.80 6.91 -29.20
N GLU A 313 -20.08 5.96 -29.79
CA GLU A 313 -20.51 5.23 -30.99
C GLU A 313 -21.66 4.24 -30.69
N LEU A 314 -21.57 3.54 -29.57
CA LEU A 314 -22.52 2.49 -29.14
C LEU A 314 -23.79 3.06 -28.49
N GLY A 315 -24.63 3.82 -29.17
CA GLY A 315 -25.86 4.36 -28.56
C GLY A 315 -26.74 3.32 -27.81
N GLY A 316 -27.42 3.74 -26.74
CA GLY A 316 -28.45 2.94 -26.06
C GLY A 316 -27.93 1.84 -25.12
N VAL A 317 -28.50 0.63 -25.23
CA VAL A 317 -28.21 -0.51 -24.33
C VAL A 317 -26.76 -1.02 -24.44
N PRO A 318 -26.14 -1.10 -25.64
CA PRO A 318 -24.74 -1.50 -25.79
C PRO A 318 -23.74 -0.59 -25.06
N ALA A 319 -23.83 0.75 -25.18
CA ALA A 319 -22.99 1.67 -24.39
C ALA A 319 -23.21 1.46 -22.90
N PHE A 320 -24.47 1.32 -22.47
CA PHE A 320 -24.75 1.11 -21.06
C PHE A 320 -24.05 -0.14 -20.51
N ARG A 321 -24.08 -1.26 -21.26
CA ARG A 321 -23.41 -2.51 -20.86
C ARG A 321 -21.89 -2.36 -20.81
N LEU A 322 -21.29 -1.78 -21.85
CA LEU A 322 -19.85 -1.57 -21.91
C LEU A 322 -19.38 -0.62 -20.78
N GLY A 323 -20.13 0.45 -20.53
CA GLY A 323 -19.84 1.41 -19.48
C GLY A 323 -19.97 0.79 -18.09
N LEU A 324 -21.01 -0.03 -17.88
CA LEU A 324 -21.20 -0.77 -16.63
C LEU A 324 -20.07 -1.79 -16.40
N GLU A 325 -19.65 -2.51 -17.44
CA GLU A 325 -18.51 -3.43 -17.37
C GLU A 325 -17.23 -2.71 -16.92
N ALA A 326 -16.87 -1.63 -17.61
CA ALA A 326 -15.68 -0.84 -17.31
C ALA A 326 -15.73 -0.23 -15.90
N ALA A 327 -16.90 0.27 -15.48
CA ALA A 327 -17.10 0.78 -14.13
C ALA A 327 -16.95 -0.31 -13.06
N LEU A 328 -17.53 -1.50 -13.27
CA LEU A 328 -17.39 -2.63 -12.35
C LEU A 328 -15.93 -3.08 -12.26
N CYS A 329 -15.20 -3.15 -13.38
CA CYS A 329 -13.77 -3.46 -13.34
C CYS A 329 -12.97 -2.46 -12.50
N SER A 330 -13.27 -1.17 -12.62
CA SER A 330 -12.57 -0.10 -11.90
C SER A 330 -12.92 -0.02 -10.40
N ILE A 331 -14.18 -0.24 -10.05
CA ILE A 331 -14.71 -0.02 -8.69
C ILE A 331 -14.70 -1.30 -7.86
N VAL A 332 -14.88 -2.46 -8.51
CA VAL A 332 -14.97 -3.76 -7.83
C VAL A 332 -13.65 -4.51 -7.95
N PHE A 333 -13.20 -4.80 -9.17
CA PHE A 333 -12.07 -5.70 -9.38
C PHE A 333 -10.73 -5.08 -8.94
N ALA A 334 -10.44 -3.85 -9.39
CA ALA A 334 -9.18 -3.17 -9.13
C ALA A 334 -8.82 -3.00 -7.62
N PRO A 335 -9.74 -2.62 -6.71
CA PRO A 335 -9.42 -2.53 -5.28
C PRO A 335 -9.45 -3.89 -4.57
N CYS A 336 -10.17 -4.89 -5.08
CA CYS A 336 -10.19 -6.23 -4.48
C CYS A 336 -8.85 -6.95 -4.64
N VAL A 337 -8.20 -6.81 -5.81
CA VAL A 337 -6.97 -7.53 -6.14
C VAL A 337 -5.86 -7.32 -5.09
N PRO A 338 -5.45 -6.08 -4.74
CA PRO A 338 -4.43 -5.85 -3.74
C PRO A 338 -4.80 -6.39 -2.37
N LYS A 339 -6.06 -6.22 -1.97
CA LYS A 339 -6.55 -6.74 -0.69
C LYS A 339 -6.43 -8.26 -0.65
N ILE A 340 -6.90 -8.96 -1.69
CA ILE A 340 -6.78 -10.42 -1.77
C ILE A 340 -5.31 -10.84 -1.73
N ILE A 341 -4.41 -10.17 -2.46
CA ILE A 341 -2.97 -10.47 -2.42
C ILE A 341 -2.42 -10.34 -0.99
N LEU A 342 -2.78 -9.26 -0.28
CA LEU A 342 -2.34 -9.02 1.10
C LEU A 342 -2.91 -10.06 2.08
N GLU A 343 -4.21 -10.37 1.99
CA GLU A 343 -4.87 -11.40 2.82
C GLU A 343 -4.27 -12.79 2.58
N ILE A 344 -4.13 -13.19 1.32
CA ILE A 344 -3.53 -14.47 0.96
C ILE A 344 -2.09 -14.49 1.45
N SER A 345 -1.34 -13.39 1.31
CA SER A 345 0.04 -13.31 1.80
C SER A 345 0.14 -13.46 3.32
N ALA A 346 -0.82 -12.89 4.06
CA ALA A 346 -0.91 -12.98 5.51
C ALA A 346 -1.45 -14.34 6.03
N ALA A 347 -2.29 -15.03 5.26
CA ALA A 347 -2.81 -16.34 5.64
C ALA A 347 -1.69 -17.38 5.78
N GLY A 348 -1.57 -18.05 6.94
CA GLY A 348 -0.58 -19.13 7.13
C GLY A 348 0.87 -18.67 7.35
N VAL A 349 1.08 -17.45 7.84
CA VAL A 349 2.38 -17.02 8.41
C VAL A 349 2.85 -17.98 9.52
N ASP A 350 1.93 -18.66 10.21
CA ASP A 350 2.25 -19.60 11.29
C ASP A 350 2.75 -20.99 10.82
N CYS A 351 2.70 -21.31 9.52
CA CYS A 351 3.12 -22.63 9.01
C CYS A 351 4.63 -22.71 8.65
N GLU A 352 5.45 -21.79 9.16
CA GLU A 352 6.84 -21.54 8.71
C GLU A 352 7.90 -22.59 9.11
N ASP A 353 7.56 -23.67 9.81
CA ASP A 353 8.53 -24.77 10.05
C ASP A 353 8.98 -25.49 8.75
N LEU A 354 8.35 -25.20 7.61
CA LEU A 354 8.73 -25.73 6.30
C LEU A 354 9.68 -24.79 5.53
N GLY A 355 10.86 -24.52 6.09
CA GLY A 355 11.91 -23.64 5.53
C GLY A 355 12.49 -24.03 4.16
N ARG A 356 11.88 -24.96 3.41
CA ARG A 356 12.27 -25.36 2.04
C ARG A 356 11.21 -25.10 0.96
N CYS A 357 10.00 -24.64 1.32
CA CYS A 357 8.89 -24.53 0.36
C CYS A 357 8.42 -23.08 0.10
N ASP A 358 9.29 -22.07 0.27
CA ASP A 358 8.88 -20.67 0.07
C ASP A 358 8.37 -20.36 -1.33
N LEU A 359 9.02 -20.92 -2.36
CA LEU A 359 8.58 -20.74 -3.74
C LEU A 359 7.28 -21.49 -4.00
N LEU A 360 7.18 -22.76 -3.59
CA LEU A 360 5.98 -23.59 -3.78
C LEU A 360 4.75 -22.95 -3.12
N TYR A 361 4.93 -22.42 -1.91
CA TYR A 361 3.87 -21.75 -1.18
C TYR A 361 3.46 -20.42 -1.84
N THR A 362 4.43 -19.66 -2.37
CA THR A 362 4.14 -18.45 -3.17
C THR A 362 3.38 -18.79 -4.44
N LEU A 363 3.76 -19.88 -5.13
CA LEU A 363 3.07 -20.37 -6.33
C LEU A 363 1.64 -20.81 -6.00
N LEU A 364 1.44 -21.62 -4.95
CA LEU A 364 0.12 -22.07 -4.52
C LEU A 364 -0.80 -20.89 -4.20
N LYS A 365 -0.29 -19.89 -3.48
CA LYS A 365 -1.00 -18.66 -3.15
C LYS A 365 -1.34 -17.82 -4.38
N SER A 366 -0.40 -17.70 -5.32
CA SER A 366 -0.61 -16.98 -6.58
C SER A 366 -1.67 -17.68 -7.44
N THR A 367 -1.67 -19.02 -7.49
CA THR A 367 -2.71 -19.81 -8.17
C THR A 367 -4.08 -19.63 -7.52
N ALA A 368 -4.16 -19.66 -6.18
CA ALA A 368 -5.42 -19.39 -5.46
C ALA A 368 -5.95 -17.98 -5.74
N PHE A 369 -5.06 -16.98 -5.78
CA PHE A 369 -5.37 -15.61 -6.16
C PHE A 369 -5.95 -15.52 -7.58
N VAL A 370 -5.32 -16.19 -8.55
CA VAL A 370 -5.80 -16.22 -9.95
C VAL A 370 -7.17 -16.89 -10.04
N GLY A 371 -7.38 -18.01 -9.35
CA GLY A 371 -8.68 -18.66 -9.29
C GLY A 371 -9.78 -17.75 -8.76
N LEU A 372 -9.53 -17.05 -7.63
CA LEU A 372 -10.51 -16.15 -7.03
C LEU A 372 -10.80 -14.93 -7.92
N THR A 373 -9.77 -14.31 -8.50
CA THR A 373 -9.94 -13.17 -9.41
C THR A 373 -10.67 -13.55 -10.69
N SER A 374 -10.42 -14.75 -11.22
CA SER A 374 -11.11 -15.28 -12.38
C SER A 374 -12.60 -15.52 -12.10
N LEU A 375 -12.95 -15.98 -10.89
CA LEU A 375 -14.35 -16.11 -10.46
C LEU A 375 -15.05 -14.74 -10.34
N ILE A 376 -14.37 -13.73 -9.80
CA ILE A 376 -14.90 -12.36 -9.73
C ILE A 376 -15.13 -11.82 -11.14
N TRP A 377 -14.15 -11.97 -12.03
CA TRP A 377 -14.25 -11.56 -13.43
C TRP A 377 -15.42 -12.26 -14.13
N ALA A 378 -15.55 -13.58 -14.00
CA ALA A 378 -16.66 -14.33 -14.57
C ALA A 378 -18.02 -13.86 -14.01
N GLY A 379 -18.08 -13.54 -12.72
CA GLY A 379 -19.27 -12.96 -12.09
C GLY A 379 -19.65 -11.58 -12.63
N ILE A 380 -18.68 -10.78 -13.06
CA ILE A 380 -18.92 -9.48 -13.73
C ILE A 380 -19.36 -9.69 -15.17
N HIS A 381 -18.65 -10.55 -15.93
CA HIS A 381 -18.80 -10.65 -17.37
C HIS A 381 -20.03 -11.49 -17.79
N LEU A 382 -20.30 -12.61 -17.11
CA LEU A 382 -21.39 -13.53 -17.48
C LEU A 382 -22.78 -12.87 -17.45
N PRO A 383 -23.12 -12.00 -16.48
CA PRO A 383 -24.40 -11.30 -16.51
C PRO A 383 -24.55 -10.31 -17.66
N LEU A 384 -23.44 -9.73 -18.11
CA LEU A 384 -23.43 -8.68 -19.13
C LEU A 384 -23.56 -9.25 -20.55
N THR A 385 -23.16 -10.51 -20.75
CA THR A 385 -23.30 -11.22 -22.02
C THR A 385 -24.72 -11.73 -22.27
N ILE A 386 -25.52 -11.97 -21.22
CA ILE A 386 -26.90 -12.47 -21.35
C ILE A 386 -27.84 -11.34 -21.84
N PRO A 387 -28.54 -11.52 -22.98
CA PRO A 387 -29.26 -10.44 -23.63
C PRO A 387 -30.54 -9.94 -22.92
N GLU A 388 -31.22 -10.74 -22.10
CA GLU A 388 -32.67 -10.51 -21.88
C GLU A 388 -33.10 -9.70 -20.64
N HIS A 389 -32.24 -9.36 -19.66
CA HIS A 389 -32.72 -8.63 -18.47
C HIS A 389 -31.73 -7.61 -17.89
N VAL A 390 -31.88 -6.35 -18.29
CA VAL A 390 -31.16 -5.19 -17.70
C VAL A 390 -31.36 -5.11 -16.18
N GLY A 391 -32.56 -5.43 -15.68
CA GLY A 391 -32.84 -5.46 -14.24
C GLY A 391 -31.99 -6.47 -13.47
N TRP A 392 -31.71 -7.63 -14.06
CA TRP A 392 -30.85 -8.64 -13.44
C TRP A 392 -29.37 -8.23 -13.47
N GLN A 393 -28.93 -7.55 -14.54
CA GLN A 393 -27.58 -6.98 -14.63
C GLN A 393 -27.33 -5.95 -13.52
N LEU A 394 -28.30 -5.05 -13.29
CA LEU A 394 -28.24 -4.05 -12.23
C LEU A 394 -28.22 -4.68 -10.83
N ALA A 395 -29.06 -5.70 -10.59
CA ALA A 395 -29.09 -6.41 -9.32
C ALA A 395 -27.77 -7.15 -9.04
N SER A 396 -27.21 -7.84 -10.04
CA SER A 396 -25.91 -8.52 -9.94
C SER A 396 -24.77 -7.53 -9.70
N ALA A 397 -24.74 -6.42 -10.44
CA ALA A 397 -23.77 -5.34 -10.24
C ALA A 397 -23.83 -4.78 -8.81
N ALA A 398 -25.03 -4.47 -8.31
CA ALA A 398 -25.22 -3.99 -6.94
C ALA A 398 -24.75 -5.03 -5.90
N GLY A 399 -25.05 -6.32 -6.13
CA GLY A 399 -24.57 -7.41 -5.29
C GLY A 399 -23.04 -7.53 -5.27
N LEU A 400 -22.38 -7.40 -6.42
CA LEU A 400 -20.91 -7.41 -6.53
C LEU A 400 -20.27 -6.21 -5.84
N VAL A 401 -20.85 -5.02 -5.98
CA VAL A 401 -20.39 -3.82 -5.27
C VAL A 401 -20.57 -4.00 -3.76
N ALA A 402 -21.71 -4.51 -3.30
CA ALA A 402 -21.94 -4.79 -1.88
C ALA A 402 -20.97 -5.84 -1.33
N LEU A 403 -20.72 -6.92 -2.08
CA LEU A 403 -19.72 -7.94 -1.73
C LEU A 403 -18.30 -7.35 -1.69
N THR A 404 -17.95 -6.49 -2.63
CA THR A 404 -16.65 -5.79 -2.65
C THR A 404 -16.51 -4.91 -1.43
N ILE A 405 -17.54 -4.11 -1.12
CA ILE A 405 -17.56 -3.30 0.10
C ILE A 405 -17.43 -4.22 1.32
N ALA A 406 -18.08 -5.38 1.36
CA ALA A 406 -17.95 -6.33 2.47
C ALA A 406 -16.55 -6.96 2.56
N ILE A 407 -15.93 -7.33 1.43
CA ILE A 407 -14.57 -7.86 1.37
C ILE A 407 -13.58 -6.78 1.81
N VAL A 408 -13.70 -5.56 1.28
CA VAL A 408 -12.83 -4.42 1.57
C VAL A 408 -13.01 -3.92 2.99
N ARG A 409 -14.26 -3.79 3.47
CA ARG A 409 -14.58 -3.31 4.82
C ARG A 409 -14.53 -4.39 5.88
N ARG A 410 -14.38 -5.68 5.53
CA ARG A 410 -14.30 -6.75 6.52
C ARG A 410 -13.21 -6.35 7.51
N PRO A 411 -13.55 -6.04 8.78
CA PRO A 411 -12.55 -5.77 9.79
C PRO A 411 -11.76 -7.05 9.91
N ASN A 412 -10.46 -6.99 9.62
CA ASN A 412 -9.68 -8.21 9.50
C ASN A 412 -9.71 -9.04 10.77
N CYS A 413 -9.58 -10.36 10.55
CA CYS A 413 -9.32 -11.36 11.55
C CYS A 413 -8.37 -10.75 12.58
N ARG A 414 -8.89 -10.45 13.77
CA ARG A 414 -8.05 -10.14 14.92
C ARG A 414 -6.98 -11.23 14.91
N PHE A 415 -5.70 -10.84 14.96
CA PHE A 415 -4.65 -11.78 15.34
C PHE A 415 -5.23 -12.66 16.45
N PRO A 416 -5.17 -14.00 16.32
CA PRO A 416 -5.68 -14.87 17.36
C PRO A 416 -5.15 -14.32 18.68
N ARG A 417 -6.06 -13.94 19.59
CA ARG A 417 -5.67 -13.47 20.90
C ARG A 417 -4.93 -14.65 21.53
N THR A 418 -3.60 -14.60 21.49
CA THR A 418 -2.72 -15.52 22.19
C THR A 418 -2.99 -15.45 23.68
#